data_AF-G0V8W4-F1
#
_entry.id   AF-G0V8W4-F1
#
_cell.length_a   1.000
_cell.length_b   1.000
_cell.length_c   1.000
_cell.angle_alpha   90.00
_cell.angle_beta   90.00
_cell.angle_gamma   90.00
#
_symmetry.space_group_name_H-M   'P 1'
#
loop_
_entity.id
_entity.type
_entity.pdbx_description
1 polymer ?
#
loop_
_entity_poly.entity_id
_entity_poly.type
_entity_poly.pdbx_seq_one_letter_code
_entity_poly.pdbx_strand_id
1 'polypeptide(L)'
;MPKNKNKGPKMTTVVTKTGESLKLFEDLNDFEMFIRNEVEDDEFDNIHCQLKYYPPFVLQDAKDHDPEKIKDTENCHSKKFVRHLHQHVEKHLLKDIKEALQQPTLKFHDKSKDATFEKITWHYGEQTELHNKKFKVQIDVSCNNDGAMVDVDYKTVPIKEESEE
;
A
#
# COMPACT_ATOMS: atom_id res chain seq x y z
N MET A 1 -21.69 28.67 -14.06
CA MET A 1 -20.39 28.14 -13.61
C MET A 1 -20.50 26.62 -13.57
N PRO A 2 -19.67 25.86 -14.32
CA PRO A 2 -19.80 24.40 -14.37
C PRO A 2 -19.33 23.78 -13.05
N LYS A 3 -20.10 22.81 -12.57
CA LYS A 3 -19.90 22.05 -11.33
C LYS A 3 -18.56 21.31 -11.40
N ASN A 4 -17.67 21.54 -10.44
CA ASN A 4 -16.55 20.64 -10.17
C ASN A 4 -17.16 19.27 -9.85
N LYS A 5 -17.14 18.35 -10.82
CA LYS A 5 -17.31 16.93 -10.55
C LYS A 5 -16.13 16.56 -9.66
N ASN A 6 -16.38 16.20 -8.40
CA ASN A 6 -15.40 15.48 -7.59
C ASN A 6 -14.98 14.27 -8.42
N LYS A 7 -13.80 14.35 -9.03
CA LYS A 7 -13.19 13.21 -9.71
C LYS A 7 -12.77 12.30 -8.57
N GLY A 8 -13.39 11.13 -8.46
CA GLY A 8 -12.96 10.09 -7.54
C GLY A 8 -11.49 9.70 -7.79
N PRO A 9 -10.94 8.79 -6.98
CA PRO A 9 -9.53 8.47 -7.03
C PRO A 9 -9.15 7.95 -8.42
N LYS A 10 -8.00 8.39 -8.95
CA LYS A 10 -7.52 7.87 -10.23
C LYS A 10 -6.95 6.48 -10.01
N MET A 11 -7.54 5.50 -10.69
CA MET A 11 -7.14 4.10 -10.58
C MET A 11 -7.30 3.39 -11.91
N THR A 12 -6.44 2.40 -12.14
CA THR A 12 -6.55 1.46 -13.26
C THR A 12 -7.06 0.13 -12.72
N THR A 13 -8.20 -0.33 -13.22
CA THR A 13 -8.69 -1.67 -12.89
C THR A 13 -8.04 -2.68 -13.84
N VAL A 14 -7.30 -3.63 -13.28
CA VAL A 14 -6.68 -4.73 -14.01
C VAL A 14 -7.38 -6.02 -13.63
N VAL A 15 -7.76 -6.84 -14.61
CA VAL A 15 -8.28 -8.19 -14.35
C VAL A 15 -7.09 -9.13 -14.30
N THR A 16 -6.85 -9.77 -13.14
CA THR A 16 -5.78 -10.74 -12.98
C THR A 16 -6.09 -12.01 -13.76
N LYS A 17 -5.07 -12.86 -13.98
CA LYS A 17 -5.24 -14.16 -14.68
C LYS A 17 -6.23 -15.09 -13.97
N THR A 18 -6.49 -14.86 -12.68
CA THR A 18 -7.45 -15.60 -11.85
C THR A 18 -8.87 -15.02 -11.93
N GLY A 19 -9.08 -13.93 -12.67
CA GLY A 19 -10.39 -13.29 -12.86
C GLY A 19 -10.75 -12.26 -11.77
N GLU A 20 -9.85 -11.97 -10.84
CA GLU A 20 -10.05 -10.96 -9.80
C GLU A 20 -9.82 -9.55 -10.38
N SER A 21 -10.70 -8.60 -10.06
CA SER A 21 -10.51 -7.20 -10.41
C SER A 21 -9.61 -6.52 -9.38
N LEU A 22 -8.39 -6.19 -9.77
CA LEU A 22 -7.41 -5.52 -8.94
C LEU A 22 -7.38 -4.02 -9.28
N LYS A 23 -7.53 -3.18 -8.26
CA LYS A 23 -7.43 -1.71 -8.41
C LYS A 23 -5.95 -1.30 -8.24
N LEU A 24 -5.34 -0.71 -9.27
CA LEU A 24 -3.96 -0.23 -9.27
C LEU A 24 -3.94 1.31 -9.18
N PHE A 25 -3.16 1.82 -8.23
CA PHE A 25 -2.96 3.24 -7.95
C PHE A 25 -1.51 3.65 -8.22
N GLU A 26 -1.31 4.92 -8.57
CA GLU A 26 0.03 5.51 -8.80
C GLU A 26 0.35 6.62 -7.78
N ASP A 27 -0.63 7.03 -6.97
CA ASP A 27 -0.50 8.10 -5.99
C ASP A 27 -1.04 7.66 -4.62
N LEU A 28 -0.36 8.11 -3.57
CA LEU A 28 -0.71 7.79 -2.18
C LEU A 28 -2.09 8.35 -1.79
N ASN A 29 -2.46 9.55 -2.24
CA ASN A 29 -3.72 10.18 -1.85
C ASN A 29 -4.91 9.44 -2.47
N ASP A 30 -4.80 9.04 -3.74
CA ASP A 30 -5.84 8.28 -4.43
C ASP A 30 -6.05 6.91 -3.77
N PHE A 31 -4.96 6.25 -3.38
CA PHE A 31 -4.98 4.99 -2.62
C PHE A 31 -5.60 5.15 -1.22
N GLU A 32 -5.22 6.18 -0.46
CA GLU A 32 -5.78 6.46 0.87
C GLU A 32 -7.27 6.78 0.80
N MET A 33 -7.66 7.66 -0.13
CA MET A 33 -9.06 8.04 -0.34
C MET A 33 -9.90 6.84 -0.76
N PHE A 34 -9.33 5.93 -1.54
CA PHE A 34 -9.98 4.68 -1.89
C PHE A 34 -10.32 3.83 -0.65
N ILE A 35 -9.34 3.58 0.22
CA ILE A 35 -9.58 2.81 1.46
C ILE A 35 -10.62 3.50 2.34
N ARG A 36 -10.54 4.83 2.48
CA ARG A 36 -11.51 5.60 3.27
C ARG A 36 -12.95 5.44 2.73
N ASN A 37 -13.13 5.54 1.41
CA ASN A 37 -14.45 5.40 0.81
C ASN A 37 -15.02 4.00 1.05
N GLU A 38 -14.22 2.95 0.91
CA GLU A 38 -14.69 1.58 1.15
C GLU A 38 -15.00 1.32 2.63
N VAL A 39 -14.33 2.04 3.55
CA VAL A 39 -14.70 2.05 4.97
C VAL A 39 -16.04 2.76 5.20
N GLU A 40 -16.27 3.90 4.54
CA GLU A 40 -17.53 4.64 4.60
C GLU A 40 -18.71 3.84 4.01
N ASP A 41 -18.45 3.06 2.97
CA ASP A 41 -19.42 2.18 2.30
C ASP A 41 -19.58 0.81 2.99
N ASP A 42 -18.86 0.55 4.08
CA ASP A 42 -18.87 -0.71 4.85
C ASP A 42 -18.38 -1.94 4.05
N GLU A 43 -17.59 -1.74 2.98
CA GLU A 43 -17.01 -2.76 2.08
C GLU A 43 -15.49 -2.99 2.33
N PHE A 44 -15.00 -2.65 3.52
CA PHE A 44 -13.56 -2.65 3.83
C PHE A 44 -12.92 -4.01 4.12
N ASP A 45 -13.71 -5.05 4.38
CA ASP A 45 -13.24 -6.35 4.88
C ASP A 45 -12.83 -7.33 3.77
N ASN A 46 -13.07 -7.00 2.49
CA ASN A 46 -12.73 -7.83 1.33
C ASN A 46 -12.19 -7.02 0.15
N ILE A 47 -11.12 -6.24 0.39
CA ILE A 47 -10.47 -5.40 -0.61
C ILE A 47 -9.18 -6.06 -1.08
N HIS A 48 -8.87 -5.91 -2.36
CA HIS A 48 -7.53 -6.11 -2.89
C HIS A 48 -7.16 -4.98 -3.85
N CYS A 49 -6.11 -4.22 -3.52
CA CYS A 49 -5.57 -3.17 -4.37
C CYS A 49 -4.05 -3.08 -4.28
N GLN A 50 -3.46 -2.41 -5.28
CA GLN A 50 -2.03 -2.19 -5.37
C GLN A 50 -1.72 -0.71 -5.57
N LEU A 51 -0.60 -0.27 -5.01
CA LEU A 51 -0.04 1.05 -5.24
C LEU A 51 1.38 0.90 -5.76
N LYS A 52 1.68 1.54 -6.89
CA LYS A 52 3.02 1.58 -7.48
C LYS A 52 3.47 3.02 -7.58
N TYR A 53 4.52 3.40 -6.86
CA TYR A 53 4.95 4.80 -6.78
C TYR A 53 6.46 4.94 -6.55
N TYR A 54 6.98 6.14 -6.82
CA TYR A 54 8.32 6.52 -6.39
C TYR A 54 8.23 7.16 -5.00
N PRO A 55 8.99 6.66 -4.00
CA PRO A 55 8.98 7.28 -2.68
C PRO A 55 9.44 8.75 -2.72
N PRO A 56 8.86 9.64 -1.91
CA PRO A 56 9.17 11.07 -1.95
C PRO A 56 10.67 11.40 -1.79
N PHE A 57 11.38 10.65 -0.95
CA PHE A 57 12.82 10.88 -0.72
C PHE A 57 13.68 10.58 -1.96
N VAL A 58 13.23 9.66 -2.83
CA VAL A 58 13.94 9.34 -4.08
C VAL A 58 13.76 10.48 -5.08
N LEU A 59 12.52 10.98 -5.22
CA LEU A 59 12.20 12.09 -6.10
C LEU A 59 12.85 13.40 -5.64
N GLN A 60 13.07 13.59 -4.34
CA GLN A 60 13.81 14.74 -3.82
C GLN A 60 15.31 14.67 -4.11
N ASP A 61 15.90 13.48 -4.12
CA ASP A 61 17.31 13.26 -4.47
C ASP A 61 17.53 13.31 -6.00
N ALA A 62 16.46 13.16 -6.81
CA ALA A 62 16.49 13.31 -8.26
C ALA A 62 16.47 14.78 -8.68
N LYS A 63 17.29 15.14 -9.66
CA LYS A 63 17.35 16.51 -10.17
C LYS A 63 16.02 16.90 -10.80
N ASP A 64 15.47 18.05 -10.39
CA ASP A 64 14.18 18.59 -10.85
C ASP A 64 12.95 17.70 -10.55
N HIS A 65 13.04 16.78 -9.57
CA HIS A 65 11.97 15.80 -9.28
C HIS A 65 11.61 14.89 -10.45
N ASP A 66 12.56 14.67 -11.35
CA ASP A 66 12.39 13.93 -12.58
C ASP A 66 12.73 12.44 -12.37
N PRO A 67 11.76 11.51 -12.53
CA PRO A 67 12.00 10.08 -12.39
C PRO A 67 13.10 9.54 -13.31
N GLU A 68 13.29 10.14 -14.49
CA GLU A 68 14.33 9.71 -15.44
C GLU A 68 15.76 10.03 -14.95
N LYS A 69 15.88 10.90 -13.94
CA LYS A 69 17.16 11.30 -13.33
C LYS A 69 17.45 10.59 -12.01
N ILE A 70 16.62 9.62 -11.63
CA ILE A 70 16.88 8.77 -10.47
C ILE A 70 18.15 7.94 -10.76
N LYS A 71 19.04 7.85 -9.79
CA LYS A 71 20.26 7.05 -9.94
C LYS A 71 19.91 5.57 -9.93
N ASP A 72 20.53 4.80 -10.81
CA ASP A 72 20.38 3.33 -10.87
C ASP A 72 20.72 2.63 -9.55
N THR A 73 21.51 3.28 -8.70
CA THR A 73 21.86 2.79 -7.35
C THR A 73 20.74 2.92 -6.32
N GLU A 74 19.68 3.67 -6.60
CA GLU A 74 18.51 3.81 -5.71
C GLU A 74 17.59 2.59 -5.89
N ASN A 75 18.03 1.44 -5.42
CA ASN A 75 17.32 0.16 -5.55
C ASN A 75 17.51 -0.71 -4.29
N CYS A 76 17.00 -1.94 -4.29
CA CYS A 76 17.04 -2.84 -3.12
C CYS A 76 18.45 -3.24 -2.66
N HIS A 77 19.51 -3.06 -3.47
CA HIS A 77 20.90 -3.29 -3.06
C HIS A 77 21.50 -2.12 -2.28
N SER A 78 20.92 -0.92 -2.37
CA SER A 78 21.39 0.24 -1.61
C SER A 78 20.85 0.24 -0.19
N LYS A 79 21.76 0.08 0.79
CA LYS A 79 21.42 0.15 2.22
C LYS A 79 20.80 1.50 2.62
N LYS A 80 21.21 2.60 1.97
CA LYS A 80 20.64 3.94 2.20
C LYS A 80 19.18 3.97 1.74
N PHE A 81 18.93 3.52 0.51
CA PHE A 81 17.60 3.44 -0.07
C PHE A 81 16.67 2.58 0.78
N VAL A 82 17.08 1.35 1.08
CA VAL A 82 16.30 0.40 1.90
C VAL A 82 15.96 0.97 3.27
N ARG A 83 16.91 1.67 3.92
CA ARG A 83 16.66 2.30 5.23
C ARG A 83 15.65 3.45 5.12
N HIS A 84 15.81 4.33 4.14
CA HIS A 84 14.91 5.47 3.95
C HIS A 84 13.51 5.03 3.53
N LEU A 85 13.42 3.99 2.69
CA LEU A 85 12.17 3.36 2.32
C LEU A 85 11.46 2.79 3.54
N HIS A 86 12.12 1.97 4.34
CA HIS A 86 11.52 1.41 5.54
C HIS A 86 11.07 2.51 6.53
N GLN A 87 11.85 3.60 6.68
CA GLN A 87 11.42 4.76 7.48
C GLN A 87 10.19 5.44 6.90
N HIS A 88 10.11 5.58 5.58
CA HIS A 88 8.94 6.16 4.92
C HIS A 88 7.70 5.28 5.13
N VAL A 89 7.83 3.96 4.99
CA VAL A 89 6.75 2.98 5.23
C VAL A 89 6.20 3.09 6.65
N GLU A 90 7.07 3.03 7.66
CA GLU A 90 6.65 3.04 9.07
C GLU A 90 6.07 4.40 9.52
N LYS A 91 6.54 5.52 8.95
CA LYS A 91 6.13 6.87 9.37
C LYS A 91 4.95 7.45 8.59
N HIS A 92 4.77 7.05 7.34
CA HIS A 92 3.79 7.63 6.42
C HIS A 92 2.82 6.56 5.95
N LEU A 93 3.24 5.62 5.10
CA LEU A 93 2.33 4.65 4.47
C LEU A 93 1.47 3.88 5.49
N LEU A 94 2.09 3.27 6.51
CA LEU A 94 1.35 2.54 7.54
C LEU A 94 0.51 3.45 8.43
N LYS A 95 0.88 4.73 8.57
CA LYS A 95 0.10 5.71 9.33
C LYS A 95 -1.15 6.10 8.55
N ASP A 96 -1.00 6.39 7.26
CA ASP A 96 -2.08 6.82 6.38
C ASP A 96 -3.11 5.69 6.19
N ILE A 97 -2.67 4.44 6.06
CA ILE A 97 -3.58 3.27 6.02
C ILE A 97 -4.38 3.14 7.33
N LYS A 98 -3.76 3.33 8.49
CA LYS A 98 -4.45 3.27 9.78
C LYS A 98 -5.48 4.39 9.93
N GLU A 99 -5.15 5.58 9.45
CA GLU A 99 -6.07 6.72 9.44
C GLU A 99 -7.24 6.49 8.48
N ALA A 100 -6.99 5.92 7.30
CA ALA A 100 -8.02 5.54 6.34
C ALA A 100 -8.96 4.45 6.89
N LEU A 101 -8.42 3.47 7.63
CA LEU A 101 -9.19 2.45 8.35
C LEU A 101 -9.90 2.95 9.62
N GLN A 102 -9.78 4.24 9.96
CA GLN A 102 -10.31 4.81 11.21
C GLN A 102 -9.75 4.13 12.48
N GLN A 103 -8.57 3.53 12.40
CA GLN A 103 -7.90 2.79 13.48
C GLN A 103 -6.46 3.31 13.71
N PRO A 104 -6.28 4.57 14.14
CA PRO A 104 -4.95 5.19 14.31
C PRO A 104 -4.06 4.47 15.33
N THR A 105 -4.65 3.72 16.26
CA THR A 105 -3.95 2.96 17.31
C THR A 105 -3.61 1.52 16.91
N LEU A 106 -3.99 1.07 15.71
CA LEU A 106 -3.70 -0.26 15.19
C LEU A 106 -2.19 -0.52 15.18
N LYS A 107 -1.78 -1.71 15.60
CA LYS A 107 -0.38 -2.15 15.60
C LYS A 107 -0.29 -3.43 14.80
N PHE A 108 0.61 -3.48 13.83
CA PHE A 108 0.89 -4.71 13.07
C PHE A 108 1.82 -5.60 13.89
N HIS A 109 1.31 -6.72 14.39
CA HIS A 109 2.08 -7.69 15.17
C HIS A 109 2.78 -8.72 14.27
N ASP A 110 2.15 -9.09 13.16
CA ASP A 110 2.74 -10.00 12.17
C ASP A 110 3.64 -9.19 11.23
N LYS A 111 4.93 -9.10 11.58
CA LYS A 111 5.93 -8.39 10.76
C LYS A 111 7.01 -9.36 10.32
N SER A 112 7.24 -9.45 9.02
CA SER A 112 8.36 -10.21 8.46
C SER A 112 9.02 -9.44 7.33
N LYS A 113 10.22 -9.90 6.96
CA LYS A 113 11.00 -9.32 5.87
C LYS A 113 11.65 -10.44 5.09
N ASP A 114 11.31 -10.52 3.81
CA ASP A 114 11.93 -11.42 2.87
C ASP A 114 12.89 -10.64 1.98
N ALA A 115 14.13 -11.10 1.90
CA ALA A 115 15.17 -10.48 1.08
C ALA A 115 15.76 -11.52 0.14
N THR A 116 15.58 -11.28 -1.15
CA THR A 116 16.22 -12.02 -2.23
C THR A 116 17.26 -11.11 -2.90
N PHE A 117 18.02 -11.67 -3.85
CA PHE A 117 18.91 -10.84 -4.65
C PHE A 117 18.14 -9.81 -5.49
N GLU A 118 16.95 -10.13 -5.97
CA GLU A 118 16.20 -9.28 -6.91
C GLU A 118 15.26 -8.30 -6.20
N LYS A 119 14.81 -8.66 -5.00
CA LYS A 119 13.70 -7.98 -4.33
C LYS A 119 13.79 -8.06 -2.82
N ILE A 120 13.39 -6.99 -2.15
CA ILE A 120 13.09 -6.97 -0.71
C ILE A 120 11.60 -6.73 -0.55
N THR A 121 10.95 -7.57 0.26
CA THR A 121 9.55 -7.42 0.64
C THR A 121 9.43 -7.33 2.16
N TRP A 122 8.66 -6.36 2.63
CA TRP A 122 8.23 -6.25 4.03
C TRP A 122 6.77 -6.61 4.11
N HIS A 123 6.44 -7.51 5.03
CA HIS A 123 5.08 -7.97 5.27
C HIS A 123 4.59 -7.39 6.58
N TYR A 124 3.37 -6.86 6.55
CA TYR A 124 2.66 -6.35 7.72
C TYR A 124 1.27 -6.95 7.75
N GLY A 125 1.00 -7.78 8.75
CA GLY A 125 -0.29 -8.42 9.00
C GLY A 125 -0.86 -7.99 10.34
N GLU A 126 -2.17 -7.83 10.39
CA GLU A 126 -2.91 -7.65 11.64
C GLU A 126 -4.34 -8.18 11.53
N GLN A 127 -4.85 -8.78 12.59
CA GLN A 127 -6.27 -9.09 12.72
C GLN A 127 -6.94 -7.98 13.52
N THR A 128 -8.04 -7.45 13.00
CA THR A 128 -8.74 -6.32 13.61
C THR A 128 -10.25 -6.44 13.43
N GLU A 129 -10.98 -5.54 14.08
CA GLU A 129 -12.44 -5.46 14.02
C GLU A 129 -12.88 -4.01 13.81
N LEU A 130 -13.76 -3.79 12.84
CA LEU A 130 -14.40 -2.50 12.58
C LEU A 130 -15.86 -2.76 12.25
N HIS A 131 -16.78 -1.94 12.76
CA HIS A 131 -18.22 -2.10 12.55
C HIS A 131 -18.76 -3.52 12.83
N ASN A 132 -18.23 -4.20 13.85
CA ASN A 132 -18.52 -5.61 14.20
C ASN A 132 -18.14 -6.65 13.12
N LYS A 133 -17.31 -6.28 12.14
CA LYS A 133 -16.72 -7.19 11.16
C LYS A 133 -15.27 -7.46 11.53
N LYS A 134 -14.92 -8.72 11.73
CA LYS A 134 -13.54 -9.17 11.96
C LYS A 134 -12.87 -9.44 10.63
N PHE A 135 -11.69 -8.88 10.42
CA PHE A 135 -10.93 -9.04 9.18
C PHE A 135 -9.43 -9.02 9.45
N LYS A 136 -8.68 -9.61 8.53
CA LYS A 136 -7.22 -9.55 8.51
C LYS A 136 -6.79 -8.49 7.50
N VAL A 137 -5.98 -7.54 7.91
CA VAL A 137 -5.27 -6.61 7.04
C VAL A 137 -3.90 -7.21 6.71
N GLN A 138 -3.53 -7.21 5.44
CA GLN A 138 -2.23 -7.64 4.95
C GLN A 138 -1.67 -6.57 4.01
N ILE A 139 -0.43 -6.16 4.26
CA ILE A 139 0.26 -5.13 3.51
C ILE A 139 1.64 -5.66 3.18
N ASP A 140 1.91 -5.82 1.89
CA ASP A 140 3.22 -6.21 1.38
C ASP A 140 3.84 -5.03 0.66
N VAL A 141 4.93 -4.50 1.20
CA VAL A 141 5.68 -3.41 0.57
C VAL A 141 6.94 -3.98 -0.03
N SER A 142 7.23 -3.66 -1.28
CA SER A 142 8.40 -4.21 -1.93
C SER A 142 9.14 -3.25 -2.84
N CYS A 143 10.45 -3.46 -2.90
CA CYS A 143 11.35 -2.78 -3.82
C CYS A 143 12.25 -3.81 -4.51
N ASN A 144 12.63 -3.51 -5.74
CA ASN A 144 13.39 -4.40 -6.61
C ASN A 144 14.80 -3.84 -6.90
N ASN A 145 15.58 -4.59 -7.67
CA ASN A 145 16.92 -4.22 -8.10
C ASN A 145 16.93 -3.42 -9.42
N ASP A 146 15.82 -3.39 -10.16
CA ASP A 146 15.72 -2.75 -11.48
C ASP A 146 15.40 -1.25 -11.41
N GLY A 147 15.03 -0.73 -10.24
CA GLY A 147 14.78 0.70 -10.06
C GLY A 147 14.38 1.09 -8.64
N ALA A 148 13.88 2.32 -8.54
CA ALA A 148 13.46 2.92 -7.28
C ALA A 148 11.95 2.89 -7.05
N MET A 149 11.19 2.25 -7.94
CA MET A 149 9.76 2.08 -7.76
C MET A 149 9.48 1.14 -6.60
N VAL A 150 8.40 1.43 -5.89
CA VAL A 150 7.93 0.65 -4.76
C VAL A 150 6.54 0.15 -5.10
N ASP A 151 6.36 -1.16 -4.95
CA ASP A 151 5.10 -1.86 -5.14
C ASP A 151 4.53 -2.20 -3.76
N VAL A 152 3.33 -1.70 -3.48
CA VAL A 152 2.54 -1.99 -2.29
C VAL A 152 1.35 -2.82 -2.70
N ASP A 153 1.17 -3.99 -2.07
CA ASP A 153 -0.04 -4.80 -2.17
C ASP A 153 -0.80 -4.69 -0.86
N TYR A 154 -2.06 -4.24 -0.94
CA TYR A 154 -2.95 -4.10 0.19
C TYR A 154 -4.13 -5.04 0.03
N LYS A 155 -4.35 -5.87 1.03
CA LYS A 155 -5.42 -6.86 1.03
C LYS A 155 -6.11 -6.93 2.39
N THR A 156 -7.43 -6.96 2.37
CA THR A 156 -8.24 -7.34 3.52
C THR A 156 -9.01 -8.61 3.24
N VAL A 157 -9.12 -9.46 4.26
CA VAL A 157 -9.84 -10.74 4.16
C VAL A 157 -10.74 -10.89 5.37
N PRO A 158 -12.03 -11.22 5.21
CA PRO A 158 -12.93 -11.41 6.33
C PRO A 158 -12.51 -12.65 7.13
N ILE A 159 -12.50 -12.53 8.45
CA ILE A 159 -12.27 -13.65 9.36
C ILE A 159 -13.65 -14.23 9.65
N LYS A 160 -14.00 -15.31 8.96
CA LYS A 160 -15.18 -16.08 9.34
C LYS A 160 -14.87 -16.73 10.68
N GLU A 161 -15.65 -16.39 11.71
CA GLU A 161 -15.74 -17.28 12.87
C GLU A 161 -16.27 -18.61 12.32
N GLU A 162 -15.43 -19.64 12.33
CA GLU A 162 -15.92 -21.00 12.15
C GLU A 162 -16.93 -21.21 13.29
N SER A 163 -18.22 -21.18 12.94
CA SER A 163 -19.25 -21.73 13.80
C SER A 163 -18.91 -23.20 13.96
N GLU A 164 -18.27 -23.55 15.07
CA GLU A 164 -18.17 -24.92 15.55
C GLU A 164 -19.60 -25.48 15.62
N GLU A 165 -19.95 -26.34 14.65
CA GLU A 165 -21.14 -27.20 14.70
C GLU A 165 -20.91 -28.42 15.58
#